data_AF-R7L1R4-F1
#
_entry.id   AF-R7L1R4-F1
#
_cell.length_a   1.000
_cell.length_b   1.000
_cell.length_c   1.000
_cell.angle_alpha   90.00
_cell.angle_beta   90.00
_cell.angle_gamma   90.00
#
_symmetry.space_group_name_H-M   'P 1'
#
loop_
_entity.id
_entity.type
_entity.pdbx_description
1 polymer ?
#
loop_
_entity_poly.entity_id
_entity_poly.type
_entity_poly.pdbx_seq_one_letter_code
_entity_poly.pdbx_strand_id
1 'polypeptide(L)'
;MNRKYNIAMAALAVYTAFFAAGCGKNELPQMTEMTASDTSASETEKVNAVHDIDPMAAEHGADGLPFFYADENSECTFIPAEDKVRFDGRYIRYNDICWLSYTCSAVSFVMTGDKITAELVSNGGAYTNRQQGWLGVMINGELMNRIRLEDGEQSYVLYEGELENAEVTIIKLSENQMSCTGIKSITCNAKKLARAADRDISIEFIGDSITCGYGNEAEGPSERFDTDYQNGAATYGFYTAQALDADWSMVSISGMGLISDYTDTVGVKEDYLLAGDIYDYADANFEQRRGIEPLTPWDFGGGSDIIVINLGTNDYSYTGRNEGLQDEFYRAYYDFIGHIREKNPDSEIICTMGIMGAELFGQIEQAVGDYSEDNSDEHIHAMKFDYQSEEDGYGADYHPTVRTHQKAAEQLTEYIKSLGIVQNSH
;
A
#
# COMPACT_ATOMS: atom_id res chain seq x y z
N MET A 1 -2.80 29.55 -25.75
CA MET A 1 -3.17 30.38 -24.58
C MET A 1 -4.61 29.99 -24.23
N ASN A 2 -4.97 29.23 -23.20
CA ASN A 2 -4.37 28.93 -21.89
C ASN A 2 -4.37 27.42 -21.67
N ARG A 3 -3.25 26.88 -21.17
CA ARG A 3 -3.00 25.44 -20.95
C ARG A 3 -2.44 25.18 -19.54
N LYS A 4 -2.71 26.08 -18.58
CA LYS A 4 -2.00 26.20 -17.28
C LYS A 4 -2.90 26.17 -16.04
N TYR A 5 -4.05 25.52 -16.09
CA TYR A 5 -4.92 25.39 -14.92
C TYR A 5 -5.37 23.94 -14.88
N ASN A 6 -4.88 23.13 -13.94
CA ASN A 6 -5.68 22.11 -13.22
C ASN A 6 -4.89 21.10 -12.37
N ILE A 7 -3.55 20.99 -12.45
CA ILE A 7 -2.82 20.02 -11.59
C ILE A 7 -2.69 20.57 -10.15
N ALA A 8 -2.37 21.86 -9.99
CA ALA A 8 -2.26 22.51 -8.69
C ALA A 8 -3.59 22.69 -7.91
N MET A 9 -4.75 22.61 -8.58
CA MET A 9 -6.05 22.82 -7.92
C MET A 9 -6.47 21.65 -7.01
N ALA A 10 -5.98 20.43 -7.27
CA ALA A 10 -6.25 19.28 -6.40
C ALA A 10 -5.48 19.38 -5.06
N ALA A 11 -4.28 19.94 -5.05
CA ALA A 11 -3.50 20.19 -3.84
C ALA A 11 -3.98 21.44 -3.06
N LEU A 12 -4.33 22.53 -3.78
CA LEU A 12 -4.69 23.82 -3.16
C LEU A 12 -6.12 23.85 -2.56
N ALA A 13 -7.07 23.08 -3.13
CA ALA A 13 -8.46 23.06 -2.64
C ALA A 13 -8.61 22.38 -1.26
N VAL A 14 -7.69 21.50 -0.88
CA VAL A 14 -7.74 20.78 0.41
C VAL A 14 -7.44 21.73 1.59
N TYR A 15 -6.58 22.73 1.42
CA TYR A 15 -6.11 23.58 2.52
C TYR A 15 -7.07 24.70 2.95
N THR A 16 -8.00 25.13 2.08
CA THR A 16 -8.86 26.31 2.37
C THR A 16 -10.14 26.00 3.15
N ALA A 17 -10.48 24.72 3.36
CA ALA A 17 -11.77 24.34 3.97
C ALA A 17 -11.72 24.03 5.48
N PHE A 18 -10.53 23.90 6.11
CA PHE A 18 -10.41 23.30 7.44
C PHE A 18 -10.56 24.23 8.67
N PHE A 19 -10.82 25.53 8.49
CA PHE A 19 -10.99 26.45 9.62
C PHE A 19 -12.41 26.54 10.21
N ALA A 20 -13.35 25.68 9.81
CA ALA A 20 -14.74 25.82 10.25
C ALA A 20 -15.47 24.49 10.47
N ALA A 21 -15.24 23.81 11.59
CA ALA A 21 -16.30 23.17 12.40
C ALA A 21 -15.71 22.38 13.59
N GLY A 22 -15.81 22.94 14.80
CA GLY A 22 -15.45 22.27 16.04
C GLY A 22 -16.67 21.78 16.84
N CYS A 23 -16.58 20.51 17.26
CA CYS A 23 -17.01 19.90 18.53
C CYS A 23 -18.45 20.03 19.07
N GLY A 24 -19.08 18.86 19.30
CA GLY A 24 -20.13 18.64 20.29
C GLY A 24 -19.99 17.25 20.93
N LYS A 25 -19.65 17.21 22.23
CA LYS A 25 -19.53 16.00 23.08
C LYS A 25 -20.92 15.55 23.56
N ASN A 26 -21.13 14.25 23.78
CA ASN A 26 -22.01 13.75 24.85
C ASN A 26 -21.65 12.33 25.29
N GLU A 27 -21.67 12.13 26.61
CA GLU A 27 -21.20 10.98 27.38
C GLU A 27 -22.28 9.89 27.58
N LEU A 28 -21.82 8.65 27.73
CA LEU A 28 -22.56 7.44 28.13
C LEU A 28 -22.72 7.33 29.67
N PRO A 29 -23.70 6.57 30.17
CA PRO A 29 -23.63 5.99 31.51
C PRO A 29 -23.68 4.45 31.55
N GLN A 30 -22.60 3.90 32.14
CA GLN A 30 -22.41 2.80 33.10
C GLN A 30 -23.27 1.52 33.16
N MET A 31 -22.50 0.42 33.29
CA MET A 31 -22.83 -0.97 33.61
C MET A 31 -23.30 -1.22 35.06
N THR A 32 -24.00 -2.35 35.26
CA THR A 32 -24.03 -3.11 36.53
C THR A 32 -24.07 -4.63 36.27
N GLU A 33 -23.31 -5.37 37.07
CA GLU A 33 -23.12 -6.82 37.08
C GLU A 33 -24.33 -7.61 37.61
N MET A 34 -24.45 -8.90 37.25
CA MET A 34 -24.82 -9.96 38.21
C MET A 34 -24.62 -11.40 37.69
N THR A 35 -23.66 -12.10 38.32
CA THR A 35 -23.69 -13.47 38.90
C THR A 35 -24.07 -14.73 38.10
N ALA A 36 -23.22 -15.75 38.31
CA ALA A 36 -23.24 -17.13 37.82
C ALA A 36 -24.22 -18.10 38.50
N SER A 37 -24.48 -19.24 37.86
CA SER A 37 -24.62 -20.55 38.53
C SER A 37 -24.59 -21.76 37.57
N ASP A 38 -23.99 -22.85 38.05
CA ASP A 38 -23.73 -24.20 37.51
C ASP A 38 -24.93 -25.03 37.01
N THR A 39 -24.70 -26.03 36.12
CA THR A 39 -24.61 -27.49 36.47
C THR A 39 -24.72 -28.48 35.27
N SER A 40 -23.73 -29.39 35.20
CA SER A 40 -23.71 -30.84 34.88
C SER A 40 -24.46 -31.51 33.70
N ALA A 41 -23.65 -32.06 32.77
CA ALA A 41 -23.50 -33.45 32.26
C ALA A 41 -24.70 -34.41 32.06
N SER A 42 -24.74 -35.09 30.88
CA SER A 42 -24.70 -36.57 30.79
C SER A 42 -24.34 -37.08 29.38
N GLU A 43 -23.60 -38.20 29.34
CA GLU A 43 -23.04 -38.91 28.17
C GLU A 43 -24.08 -39.79 27.44
N THR A 44 -23.82 -40.13 26.17
CA THR A 44 -24.01 -41.49 25.62
C THR A 44 -23.17 -41.72 24.36
N GLU A 45 -22.36 -42.79 24.34
CA GLU A 45 -21.59 -43.30 23.20
C GLU A 45 -22.45 -44.04 22.16
N LYS A 46 -22.01 -44.01 20.87
CA LYS A 46 -21.69 -45.20 20.06
C LYS A 46 -21.12 -44.88 18.65
N VAL A 47 -19.79 -45.00 18.52
CA VAL A 47 -18.98 -45.78 17.55
C VAL A 47 -19.43 -45.90 16.07
N ASN A 48 -18.68 -45.34 15.10
CA ASN A 48 -17.75 -46.08 14.20
C ASN A 48 -17.02 -45.25 13.12
N ALA A 49 -15.75 -45.64 12.91
CA ALA A 49 -14.85 -45.44 11.74
C ALA A 49 -14.24 -44.04 11.49
N VAL A 50 -13.02 -43.84 12.00
CA VAL A 50 -12.12 -42.72 11.66
C VAL A 50 -10.93 -43.30 10.87
N HIS A 51 -10.76 -42.84 9.64
CA HIS A 51 -9.46 -42.83 8.97
C HIS A 51 -8.54 -41.91 9.76
N ASP A 52 -7.31 -42.32 10.05
CA ASP A 52 -6.31 -41.49 10.74
C ASP A 52 -6.17 -40.12 10.03
N ILE A 53 -6.82 -39.11 10.59
CA ILE A 53 -6.62 -37.69 10.31
C ILE A 53 -5.60 -37.23 11.33
N ASP A 54 -4.51 -36.62 10.86
CA ASP A 54 -3.52 -35.98 11.69
C ASP A 54 -4.21 -34.97 12.63
N PRO A 55 -4.17 -35.18 13.96
CA PRO A 55 -4.85 -34.29 14.91
C PRO A 55 -4.29 -32.86 14.92
N MET A 56 -3.12 -32.60 14.31
CA MET A 56 -2.58 -31.24 14.18
C MET A 56 -3.28 -30.42 13.07
N ALA A 57 -3.88 -31.07 12.07
CA ALA A 57 -4.60 -30.38 10.98
C ALA A 57 -5.96 -29.81 11.42
N ALA A 58 -6.44 -30.17 12.62
CA ALA A 58 -7.71 -29.67 13.16
C ALA A 58 -7.59 -28.27 13.80
N GLU A 59 -6.40 -27.89 14.26
CA GLU A 59 -6.16 -26.65 15.03
C GLU A 59 -5.48 -25.52 14.23
N HIS A 60 -5.00 -25.82 13.01
CA HIS A 60 -4.21 -24.89 12.20
C HIS A 60 -4.80 -24.71 10.79
N GLY A 61 -4.69 -23.50 10.24
CA GLY A 61 -5.06 -23.14 8.86
C GLY A 61 -4.08 -23.68 7.81
N ALA A 62 -4.29 -23.30 6.53
CA ALA A 62 -3.46 -23.72 5.38
C ALA A 62 -1.96 -23.70 5.65
N ASP A 63 -1.50 -22.67 6.37
CA ASP A 63 -0.09 -22.38 6.60
C ASP A 63 0.40 -22.84 7.99
N GLY A 64 -0.37 -23.67 8.69
CA GLY A 64 0.02 -24.14 10.02
C GLY A 64 -0.13 -23.10 11.13
N LEU A 65 -0.79 -21.97 10.88
CA LEU A 65 -1.12 -20.96 11.90
C LEU A 65 -2.42 -21.30 12.64
N PRO A 66 -2.52 -21.03 13.95
CA PRO A 66 -3.70 -21.37 14.73
C PRO A 66 -4.94 -20.60 14.26
N PHE A 67 -6.09 -21.26 14.31
CA PHE A 67 -7.37 -20.56 14.09
C PHE A 67 -7.63 -19.60 15.26
N PHE A 68 -7.91 -18.32 14.95
CA PHE A 68 -8.46 -17.39 15.94
C PHE A 68 -9.98 -17.53 16.07
N TYR A 69 -10.61 -18.25 15.15
CA TYR A 69 -12.04 -18.58 15.17
C TYR A 69 -12.30 -19.96 14.58
N ALA A 70 -13.10 -20.77 15.28
CA ALA A 70 -13.60 -22.04 14.78
C ALA A 70 -14.97 -22.35 15.42
N ASP A 71 -16.04 -22.30 14.63
CA ASP A 71 -17.42 -22.58 15.07
C ASP A 71 -18.29 -23.00 13.85
N GLU A 72 -19.36 -23.77 14.04
CA GLU A 72 -20.17 -24.31 12.94
C GLU A 72 -21.02 -23.21 12.25
N ASN A 73 -20.46 -22.52 11.24
CA ASN A 73 -21.16 -21.55 10.37
C ASN A 73 -21.88 -20.43 11.15
N SER A 74 -21.13 -19.67 11.93
CA SER A 74 -21.61 -18.51 12.68
C SER A 74 -20.89 -17.24 12.25
N GLU A 75 -21.54 -16.10 12.46
CA GLU A 75 -20.96 -14.80 12.16
C GLU A 75 -19.85 -14.45 13.18
N CYS A 76 -18.65 -14.20 12.67
CA CYS A 76 -17.52 -13.69 13.44
C CYS A 76 -17.23 -12.24 13.01
N THR A 77 -17.28 -11.29 13.93
CA THR A 77 -16.88 -9.90 13.70
C THR A 77 -15.57 -9.60 14.42
N PHE A 78 -14.62 -9.00 13.71
CA PHE A 78 -13.35 -8.58 14.29
C PHE A 78 -12.83 -7.27 13.69
N ILE A 79 -12.01 -6.57 14.48
CA ILE A 79 -11.19 -5.46 13.99
C ILE A 79 -9.86 -6.05 13.53
N PRO A 80 -9.30 -5.63 12.38
CA PRO A 80 -7.95 -6.03 11.98
C PRO A 80 -6.94 -5.82 13.10
N ALA A 81 -6.17 -6.88 13.37
CA ALA A 81 -5.11 -6.91 14.34
C ALA A 81 -4.08 -7.95 13.96
N GLU A 82 -2.86 -7.75 14.43
CA GLU A 82 -1.64 -8.46 14.06
C GLU A 82 -1.74 -9.97 14.36
N ASP A 83 -2.59 -10.36 15.33
CA ASP A 83 -2.90 -11.75 15.67
C ASP A 83 -4.02 -12.38 14.81
N LYS A 84 -4.71 -11.59 13.99
CA LYS A 84 -5.86 -12.00 13.17
C LYS A 84 -5.63 -11.85 11.67
N VAL A 85 -4.79 -10.92 11.27
CA VAL A 85 -4.49 -10.64 9.86
C VAL A 85 -2.99 -10.45 9.67
N ARG A 86 -2.49 -10.79 8.48
CA ARG A 86 -1.23 -10.23 7.97
C ARG A 86 -1.53 -8.83 7.46
N PHE A 87 -0.63 -7.89 7.75
CA PHE A 87 -0.66 -6.55 7.17
C PHE A 87 0.37 -6.48 6.06
N ASP A 88 -0.07 -6.10 4.87
CA ASP A 88 0.81 -5.71 3.77
C ASP A 88 0.75 -4.17 3.67
N GLY A 89 1.90 -3.51 3.76
CA GLY A 89 2.04 -2.05 3.75
C GLY A 89 1.68 -1.36 5.06
N ARG A 90 1.92 -0.04 5.10
CA ARG A 90 1.73 0.75 6.32
C ARG A 90 0.26 0.97 6.65
N TYR A 91 -0.04 1.04 7.94
CA TYR A 91 -1.35 1.37 8.49
C TYR A 91 -1.22 2.22 9.75
N ILE A 92 -2.31 2.91 10.11
CA ILE A 92 -2.41 3.64 11.38
C ILE A 92 -3.72 3.30 12.09
N ARG A 93 -3.66 3.12 13.42
CA ARG A 93 -4.86 2.98 14.26
C ARG A 93 -5.28 4.34 14.79
N TYR A 94 -6.47 4.79 14.42
CA TYR A 94 -7.01 6.07 14.88
C TYR A 94 -8.54 5.99 15.04
N ASN A 95 -9.05 6.36 16.23
CA ASN A 95 -10.46 6.25 16.61
C ASN A 95 -11.03 4.83 16.42
N ASP A 96 -10.32 3.80 16.90
CA ASP A 96 -10.69 2.39 16.78
C ASP A 96 -10.88 1.89 15.33
N ILE A 97 -10.34 2.61 14.35
CA ILE A 97 -10.35 2.26 12.93
C ILE A 97 -8.92 1.94 12.49
N CYS A 98 -8.77 0.87 11.72
CA CYS A 98 -7.52 0.54 11.02
C CYS A 98 -7.48 1.26 9.68
N TRP A 99 -6.70 2.33 9.57
CA TRP A 99 -6.54 3.11 8.34
C TRP A 99 -5.42 2.53 7.48
N LEU A 100 -5.75 2.25 6.22
CA LEU A 100 -4.81 1.75 5.21
C LEU A 100 -4.07 2.94 4.60
N SER A 101 -2.79 3.11 4.97
CA SER A 101 -2.06 4.37 4.82
C SER A 101 -1.75 4.71 3.38
N TYR A 102 -1.34 3.77 2.54
CA TYR A 102 -0.90 4.03 1.17
C TYR A 102 -1.63 3.12 0.16
N THR A 103 -1.39 3.35 -1.13
CA THR A 103 -1.91 2.42 -2.15
C THR A 103 -1.40 1.01 -1.84
N CYS A 104 -2.17 -0.01 -2.16
CA CYS A 104 -1.88 -1.42 -1.87
C CYS A 104 -1.72 -1.80 -0.39
N SER A 105 -1.89 -0.88 0.58
CA SER A 105 -2.03 -1.29 1.99
C SER A 105 -3.21 -2.26 2.11
N ALA A 106 -3.00 -3.39 2.78
CA ALA A 106 -3.96 -4.50 2.80
C ALA A 106 -3.97 -5.26 4.12
N VAL A 107 -5.05 -6.01 4.32
CA VAL A 107 -5.18 -7.01 5.39
C VAL A 107 -5.53 -8.37 4.81
N SER A 108 -4.85 -9.42 5.26
CA SER A 108 -5.02 -10.77 4.74
C SER A 108 -5.30 -11.80 5.85
N PHE A 109 -6.27 -12.67 5.61
CA PHE A 109 -6.64 -13.77 6.50
C PHE A 109 -7.10 -15.00 5.69
N VAL A 110 -7.04 -16.18 6.31
CA VAL A 110 -7.50 -17.44 5.71
C VAL A 110 -8.89 -17.77 6.22
N MET A 111 -9.79 -18.15 5.32
CA MET A 111 -11.18 -18.39 5.62
C MET A 111 -11.69 -19.71 5.02
N THR A 112 -12.44 -20.46 5.83
CA THR A 112 -13.45 -21.41 5.35
C THR A 112 -14.83 -20.85 5.73
N GLY A 113 -15.70 -20.58 4.76
CA GLY A 113 -16.99 -19.91 4.96
C GLY A 113 -17.59 -19.43 3.64
N ASP A 114 -18.61 -18.56 3.68
CA ASP A 114 -19.35 -18.20 2.45
C ASP A 114 -19.60 -16.71 2.22
N LYS A 115 -19.32 -15.84 3.21
CA LYS A 115 -19.66 -14.43 3.13
C LYS A 115 -18.74 -13.55 3.95
N ILE A 116 -18.35 -12.41 3.37
CA ILE A 116 -17.55 -11.38 4.01
C ILE A 116 -18.23 -10.03 3.83
N THR A 117 -18.44 -9.32 4.93
CA THR A 117 -18.86 -7.91 4.94
C THR A 117 -17.88 -7.08 5.76
N ALA A 118 -17.89 -5.75 5.55
CA ALA A 118 -17.08 -4.85 6.35
C ALA A 118 -17.78 -3.51 6.57
N GLU A 119 -17.55 -2.93 7.74
CA GLU A 119 -17.82 -1.52 8.02
C GLU A 119 -16.58 -0.72 7.66
N LEU A 120 -16.67 0.07 6.61
CA LEU A 120 -15.56 0.83 6.04
C LEU A 120 -15.81 2.33 6.19
N VAL A 121 -14.73 3.08 6.36
CA VAL A 121 -14.75 4.55 6.44
C VAL A 121 -13.90 5.11 5.32
N SER A 122 -14.44 6.04 4.54
CA SER A 122 -13.70 6.76 3.51
C SER A 122 -14.05 8.23 3.54
N ASN A 123 -13.15 9.08 3.06
CA ASN A 123 -13.46 10.48 2.72
C ASN A 123 -13.49 10.70 1.19
N GLY A 124 -13.54 9.61 0.43
CA GLY A 124 -13.62 9.68 -1.02
C GLY A 124 -14.89 10.44 -1.44
N GLY A 125 -14.79 11.25 -2.49
CA GLY A 125 -15.94 12.02 -2.97
C GLY A 125 -16.24 13.31 -2.19
N ALA A 126 -15.62 13.52 -1.02
CA ALA A 126 -15.88 14.68 -0.16
C ALA A 126 -15.48 16.02 -0.79
N TYR A 127 -14.46 16.02 -1.65
CA TYR A 127 -13.97 17.21 -2.36
C TYR A 127 -14.41 17.24 -3.83
N THR A 128 -14.28 16.11 -4.53
CA THR A 128 -14.72 15.94 -5.91
C THR A 128 -15.18 14.50 -6.15
N ASN A 129 -16.09 14.27 -7.09
CA ASN A 129 -16.53 12.93 -7.47
C ASN A 129 -15.45 12.10 -8.22
N ARG A 130 -14.25 12.65 -8.44
CA ARG A 130 -13.10 12.04 -9.13
C ARG A 130 -12.03 11.51 -8.17
N GLN A 131 -12.30 11.61 -6.87
CA GLN A 131 -11.39 11.30 -5.77
C GLN A 131 -12.06 10.33 -4.81
N GLN A 132 -12.50 9.19 -5.32
CA GLN A 132 -13.14 8.17 -4.53
C GLN A 132 -12.12 7.18 -3.93
N GLY A 133 -12.45 6.63 -2.77
CA GLY A 133 -11.77 5.45 -2.24
C GLY A 133 -12.12 4.22 -3.07
N TRP A 134 -11.13 3.42 -3.41
CA TRP A 134 -11.31 2.14 -4.10
C TRP A 134 -10.65 1.02 -3.31
N LEU A 135 -11.40 -0.06 -3.10
CA LEU A 135 -10.95 -1.26 -2.41
C LEU A 135 -11.02 -2.45 -3.38
N GLY A 136 -10.02 -3.32 -3.32
CA GLY A 136 -10.02 -4.62 -3.98
C GLY A 136 -10.28 -5.73 -2.98
N VAL A 137 -10.90 -6.82 -3.44
CA VAL A 137 -11.02 -8.08 -2.70
C VAL A 137 -10.38 -9.16 -3.55
N MET A 138 -9.29 -9.74 -3.04
CA MET A 138 -8.58 -10.82 -3.70
C MET A 138 -8.83 -12.14 -2.97
N ILE A 139 -8.99 -13.21 -3.74
CA ILE A 139 -9.11 -14.58 -3.24
C ILE A 139 -7.97 -15.40 -3.84
N ASN A 140 -7.10 -15.96 -3.00
CA ASN A 140 -5.90 -16.69 -3.41
C ASN A 140 -5.05 -15.93 -4.44
N GLY A 141 -4.88 -14.62 -4.23
CA GLY A 141 -4.08 -13.73 -5.09
C GLY A 141 -4.80 -13.19 -6.33
N GLU A 142 -6.00 -13.68 -6.66
CA GLU A 142 -6.79 -13.19 -7.80
C GLU A 142 -7.76 -12.09 -7.38
N LEU A 143 -7.73 -10.93 -8.06
CA LEU A 143 -8.65 -9.81 -7.80
C LEU A 143 -10.07 -10.14 -8.29
N MET A 144 -10.98 -10.41 -7.36
CA MET A 144 -12.35 -10.81 -7.66
C MET A 144 -13.29 -9.62 -7.81
N ASN A 145 -13.13 -8.60 -6.94
CA ASN A 145 -14.02 -7.44 -6.88
C ASN A 145 -13.23 -6.15 -6.72
N ARG A 146 -13.77 -5.06 -7.29
CA ARG A 146 -13.39 -3.68 -6.98
C ARG A 146 -14.61 -2.94 -6.46
N ILE A 147 -14.47 -2.31 -5.30
CA ILE A 147 -15.54 -1.65 -4.58
C ILE A 147 -15.21 -0.18 -4.48
N ARG A 148 -16.09 0.63 -5.04
CA ARG A 148 -16.09 2.08 -4.90
C ARG A 148 -16.67 2.43 -3.51
N LEU A 149 -15.87 3.06 -2.66
CA LEU A 149 -16.28 3.46 -1.31
C LEU A 149 -16.97 4.81 -1.36
N GLU A 150 -18.02 5.02 -0.60
CA GLU A 150 -18.73 6.31 -0.48
C GLU A 150 -18.13 7.14 0.67
N ASP A 151 -18.46 8.43 0.75
CA ASP A 151 -18.04 9.28 1.86
C ASP A 151 -18.68 8.84 3.20
N GLY A 152 -17.89 8.85 4.27
CA GLY A 152 -18.31 8.47 5.61
C GLY A 152 -18.17 6.98 5.92
N GLU A 153 -18.86 6.55 6.98
CA GLU A 153 -18.93 5.15 7.43
C GLU A 153 -20.09 4.43 6.73
N GLN A 154 -19.79 3.32 6.06
CA GLN A 154 -20.77 2.51 5.31
C GLN A 154 -20.48 1.01 5.43
N SER A 155 -21.53 0.20 5.29
CA SER A 155 -21.45 -1.26 5.27
C SER A 155 -21.36 -1.78 3.84
N TYR A 156 -20.40 -2.68 3.58
CA TYR A 156 -20.18 -3.28 2.26
C TYR A 156 -20.21 -4.80 2.32
N VAL A 157 -20.79 -5.42 1.30
CA VAL A 157 -20.56 -6.84 1.00
C VAL A 157 -19.29 -6.94 0.17
N LEU A 158 -18.26 -7.58 0.72
CA LEU A 158 -16.96 -7.72 0.07
C LEU A 158 -16.93 -8.97 -0.83
N TYR A 159 -17.56 -10.05 -0.38
CA TYR A 159 -17.59 -11.32 -1.09
C TYR A 159 -18.79 -12.19 -0.67
N GLU A 160 -19.37 -12.92 -1.62
CA GLU A 160 -20.36 -13.98 -1.42
C GLU A 160 -20.01 -15.16 -2.32
N GLY A 161 -19.80 -16.34 -1.73
CA GLY A 161 -19.39 -17.57 -2.41
C GLY A 161 -18.69 -18.52 -1.46
N GLU A 162 -18.76 -19.83 -1.72
CA GLU A 162 -18.09 -20.83 -0.87
C GLU A 162 -16.56 -20.70 -0.97
N LEU A 163 -15.92 -20.52 0.18
CA LEU A 163 -14.48 -20.52 0.37
C LEU A 163 -14.10 -21.72 1.24
N GLU A 164 -13.11 -22.48 0.80
CA GLU A 164 -12.50 -23.56 1.58
C GLU A 164 -11.02 -23.26 1.73
N ASN A 165 -10.61 -22.88 2.95
CA ASN A 165 -9.22 -22.61 3.29
C ASN A 165 -8.55 -21.63 2.32
N ALA A 166 -9.25 -20.55 1.96
CA ALA A 166 -8.80 -19.57 0.98
C ALA A 166 -8.18 -18.35 1.67
N GLU A 167 -7.08 -17.83 1.12
CA GLU A 167 -6.54 -16.53 1.53
C GLU A 167 -7.42 -15.42 0.94
N VAL A 168 -7.92 -14.56 1.81
CA VAL A 168 -8.69 -13.37 1.48
C VAL A 168 -7.80 -12.17 1.75
N THR A 169 -7.61 -11.33 0.74
CA THR A 169 -6.89 -10.05 0.89
C THR A 169 -7.81 -8.89 0.57
N ILE A 170 -7.96 -7.98 1.53
CA ILE A 170 -8.70 -6.72 1.37
C ILE A 170 -7.68 -5.60 1.19
N ILE A 171 -7.63 -5.00 0.01
CA ILE A 171 -6.53 -4.13 -0.43
C ILE A 171 -7.04 -2.76 -0.87
N LYS A 172 -6.36 -1.68 -0.46
CA LYS A 172 -6.66 -0.33 -0.98
C LYS A 172 -6.05 -0.16 -2.37
N LEU A 173 -6.83 0.31 -3.34
CA LEU A 173 -6.38 0.48 -4.73
C LEU A 173 -6.08 1.95 -5.09
N SER A 174 -6.74 2.90 -4.43
CA SER A 174 -6.52 4.33 -4.63
C SER A 174 -5.41 4.87 -3.72
N GLU A 175 -4.74 5.93 -4.16
CA GLU A 175 -3.72 6.58 -3.35
C GLU A 175 -4.31 7.43 -2.21
N ASN A 176 -3.54 7.59 -1.14
CA ASN A 176 -4.01 8.23 0.07
C ASN A 176 -4.15 9.75 -0.01
N GLN A 177 -3.42 10.40 -0.93
CA GLN A 177 -3.56 11.83 -1.18
C GLN A 177 -5.00 12.19 -1.62
N MET A 178 -5.67 11.26 -2.28
CA MET A 178 -6.99 11.46 -2.89
C MET A 178 -8.12 10.92 -2.01
N SER A 179 -7.90 9.79 -1.34
CA SER A 179 -8.90 9.18 -0.46
C SER A 179 -8.25 8.34 0.64
N CYS A 180 -8.66 8.60 1.87
CA CYS A 180 -8.37 7.75 3.02
C CYS A 180 -9.32 6.56 3.00
N THR A 181 -8.87 5.40 3.48
CA THR A 181 -9.70 4.20 3.59
C THR A 181 -9.38 3.53 4.92
N GLY A 182 -10.41 3.31 5.73
CA GLY A 182 -10.29 2.69 7.03
C GLY A 182 -11.24 1.51 7.19
N ILE A 183 -10.79 0.47 7.88
CA ILE A 183 -11.57 -0.71 8.23
C ILE A 183 -11.94 -0.58 9.71
N LYS A 184 -13.22 -0.43 9.99
CA LYS A 184 -13.74 -0.41 11.37
C LYS A 184 -13.94 -1.83 11.88
N SER A 185 -14.52 -2.70 11.07
CA SER A 185 -14.67 -4.13 11.38
C SER A 185 -14.90 -4.95 10.12
N ILE A 186 -14.49 -6.21 10.17
CA ILE A 186 -14.79 -7.25 9.18
C ILE A 186 -15.71 -8.26 9.85
N THR A 187 -16.76 -8.69 9.15
CA THR A 187 -17.68 -9.74 9.58
C THR A 187 -17.67 -10.87 8.56
N CYS A 188 -17.42 -12.09 9.02
CA CYS A 188 -17.39 -13.28 8.18
C CYS A 188 -18.45 -14.28 8.65
N ASN A 189 -19.24 -14.83 7.72
CA ASN A 189 -19.94 -16.09 7.98
C ASN A 189 -18.95 -17.23 7.73
N ALA A 190 -18.32 -17.71 8.81
CA ALA A 190 -17.17 -18.60 8.71
C ALA A 190 -17.33 -19.85 9.59
N LYS A 191 -16.74 -20.94 9.12
CA LYS A 191 -16.42 -22.11 9.94
C LYS A 191 -15.11 -21.92 10.68
N LYS A 192 -14.13 -21.35 9.98
CA LYS A 192 -12.74 -21.23 10.42
C LYS A 192 -12.16 -19.92 9.91
N LEU A 193 -11.46 -19.20 10.78
CA LEU A 193 -10.62 -18.07 10.42
C LEU A 193 -9.24 -18.20 11.06
N ALA A 194 -8.21 -17.96 10.26
CA ALA A 194 -6.82 -17.86 10.70
C ALA A 194 -6.18 -16.61 10.10
N ARG A 195 -5.14 -16.10 10.74
CA ARG A 195 -4.24 -15.12 10.12
C ARG A 195 -3.55 -15.76 8.90
N ALA A 196 -3.35 -15.01 7.83
CA ALA A 196 -2.51 -15.45 6.71
C ALA A 196 -1.03 -15.45 7.11
N ALA A 197 -0.24 -16.42 6.65
CA ALA A 197 1.18 -16.46 6.99
C ALA A 197 1.97 -15.31 6.33
N ASP A 198 3.02 -14.84 7.01
CA ASP A 198 3.97 -13.90 6.42
C ASP A 198 4.75 -14.61 5.32
N ARG A 199 5.17 -13.85 4.30
CA ARG A 199 6.00 -14.39 3.22
C ARG A 199 7.47 -14.33 3.61
N ASP A 200 8.27 -15.16 2.96
CA ASP A 200 9.71 -15.27 3.27
C ASP A 200 10.51 -14.03 2.84
N ILE A 201 9.94 -13.19 1.97
CA ILE A 201 10.58 -12.00 1.40
C ILE A 201 9.62 -10.83 1.51
N SER A 202 10.15 -9.65 1.77
CA SER A 202 9.41 -8.38 1.83
C SER A 202 10.04 -7.31 0.93
N ILE A 203 9.20 -6.50 0.28
CA ILE A 203 9.63 -5.41 -0.61
C ILE A 203 8.89 -4.11 -0.26
N GLU A 204 9.61 -3.04 0.06
CA GLU A 204 9.03 -1.69 0.15
C GLU A 204 9.39 -0.84 -1.07
N PHE A 205 8.37 -0.31 -1.73
CA PHE A 205 8.50 0.60 -2.86
C PHE A 205 8.30 2.03 -2.40
N ILE A 206 9.28 2.89 -2.63
CA ILE A 206 9.22 4.32 -2.36
C ILE A 206 9.11 5.03 -3.71
N GLY A 207 8.06 5.80 -3.96
CA GLY A 207 7.93 6.42 -5.27
C GLY A 207 6.81 7.43 -5.43
N ASP A 208 6.57 7.80 -6.68
CA ASP A 208 5.62 8.83 -7.03
C ASP A 208 4.30 8.26 -7.62
N SER A 209 3.67 9.01 -8.53
CA SER A 209 2.44 8.64 -9.22
C SER A 209 2.56 7.32 -10.00
N ILE A 210 3.75 6.95 -10.45
CA ILE A 210 4.02 5.69 -11.14
C ILE A 210 3.83 4.52 -10.16
N THR A 211 4.37 4.62 -8.94
CA THR A 211 4.18 3.61 -7.89
C THR A 211 2.73 3.61 -7.38
N CYS A 212 2.05 4.77 -7.38
CA CYS A 212 0.62 4.85 -7.07
C CYS A 212 -0.31 4.17 -8.08
N GLY A 213 0.15 3.95 -9.32
CA GLY A 213 -0.70 3.50 -10.44
C GLY A 213 -1.61 4.59 -10.99
N TYR A 214 -1.19 5.86 -10.95
CA TYR A 214 -1.96 6.99 -11.49
C TYR A 214 -2.38 6.71 -12.93
N GLY A 215 -3.70 6.67 -13.16
CA GLY A 215 -4.27 6.63 -14.51
C GLY A 215 -3.91 5.40 -15.35
N ASN A 216 -3.42 4.32 -14.74
CA ASN A 216 -2.93 3.13 -15.44
C ASN A 216 -4.01 2.37 -16.21
N GLU A 217 -5.28 2.56 -15.83
CA GLU A 217 -6.46 1.99 -16.49
C GLU A 217 -7.26 3.00 -17.34
N ALA A 218 -6.74 4.22 -17.50
CA ALA A 218 -7.39 5.21 -18.35
C ALA A 218 -7.33 4.84 -19.83
N GLU A 219 -8.31 5.26 -20.63
CA GLU A 219 -8.37 4.96 -22.06
C GLU A 219 -7.26 5.64 -22.87
N GLY A 220 -6.67 6.73 -22.35
CA GLY A 220 -5.63 7.45 -23.06
C GLY A 220 -5.07 8.69 -22.35
N PRO A 221 -4.06 9.35 -22.94
CA PRO A 221 -3.32 10.46 -22.32
C PRO A 221 -4.07 11.79 -22.26
N SER A 222 -5.23 11.89 -22.94
CA SER A 222 -6.10 13.07 -22.81
C SER A 222 -6.98 13.03 -21.56
N GLU A 223 -7.16 11.84 -20.98
CA GLU A 223 -7.86 11.70 -19.71
C GLU A 223 -7.06 12.40 -18.61
N ARG A 224 -7.80 13.04 -17.71
CA ARG A 224 -7.24 13.65 -16.50
C ARG A 224 -7.36 12.68 -15.35
N PHE A 225 -6.55 12.85 -14.31
CA PHE A 225 -6.67 12.04 -13.11
C PHE A 225 -8.11 11.81 -12.66
N ASP A 226 -8.43 10.55 -12.46
CA ASP A 226 -9.63 10.06 -11.80
C ASP A 226 -9.24 8.80 -11.04
N THR A 227 -9.64 8.68 -9.79
CA THR A 227 -9.39 7.46 -9.01
C THR A 227 -10.03 6.23 -9.64
N ASP A 228 -11.06 6.42 -10.47
CA ASP A 228 -11.69 5.32 -11.23
C ASP A 228 -10.71 4.65 -12.20
N TYR A 229 -9.69 5.38 -12.65
CA TYR A 229 -8.64 4.90 -13.56
C TYR A 229 -7.34 4.52 -12.83
N GLN A 230 -7.31 4.57 -11.50
CA GLN A 230 -6.16 4.20 -10.68
C GLN A 230 -6.38 2.83 -10.06
N ASN A 231 -5.43 1.93 -10.29
CA ASN A 231 -5.42 0.61 -9.70
C ASN A 231 -4.02 0.27 -9.19
N GLY A 232 -3.79 0.43 -7.88
CA GLY A 232 -2.52 0.08 -7.23
C GLY A 232 -2.11 -1.39 -7.44
N ALA A 233 -3.08 -2.30 -7.52
CA ALA A 233 -2.82 -3.72 -7.77
C ALA A 233 -2.48 -4.02 -9.25
N ALA A 234 -2.42 -3.00 -10.10
CA ALA A 234 -1.99 -3.07 -11.50
C ALA A 234 -0.72 -2.23 -11.74
N THR A 235 0.16 -2.17 -10.75
CA THR A 235 1.42 -1.43 -10.78
C THR A 235 2.62 -2.37 -10.92
N TYR A 236 3.75 -1.82 -11.38
CA TYR A 236 4.99 -2.57 -11.50
C TYR A 236 5.45 -3.13 -10.15
N GLY A 237 5.24 -2.38 -9.06
CA GLY A 237 5.61 -2.80 -7.72
C GLY A 237 4.77 -3.97 -7.23
N PHE A 238 3.45 -3.87 -7.36
CA PHE A 238 2.55 -4.95 -6.95
C PHE A 238 2.78 -6.23 -7.78
N TYR A 239 2.92 -6.11 -9.10
CA TYR A 239 3.24 -7.26 -9.95
C TYR A 239 4.61 -7.88 -9.64
N THR A 240 5.60 -7.08 -9.26
CA THR A 240 6.92 -7.59 -8.83
C THR A 240 6.80 -8.38 -7.53
N ALA A 241 6.06 -7.86 -6.54
CA ALA A 241 5.82 -8.56 -5.28
C ALA A 241 5.08 -9.89 -5.50
N GLN A 242 4.04 -9.90 -6.35
CA GLN A 242 3.35 -11.14 -6.72
C GLN A 242 4.27 -12.15 -7.44
N ALA A 243 5.13 -11.69 -8.35
CA ALA A 243 6.03 -12.55 -9.11
C ALA A 243 7.15 -13.18 -8.24
N LEU A 244 7.41 -12.59 -7.07
CA LEU A 244 8.39 -13.07 -6.10
C LEU A 244 7.76 -13.74 -4.88
N ASP A 245 6.44 -13.81 -4.81
CA ASP A 245 5.69 -14.20 -3.61
C ASP A 245 6.25 -13.49 -2.37
N ALA A 246 6.27 -12.16 -2.43
CA ALA A 246 6.79 -11.30 -1.39
C ALA A 246 5.68 -10.45 -0.73
N ASP A 247 5.81 -10.20 0.57
CA ASP A 247 5.04 -9.18 1.26
C ASP A 247 5.44 -7.81 0.70
N TRP A 248 4.50 -6.86 0.66
CA TRP A 248 4.73 -5.58 0.01
C TRP A 248 4.41 -4.38 0.89
N SER A 249 5.07 -3.26 0.63
CA SER A 249 4.71 -1.94 1.14
C SER A 249 4.88 -0.90 0.04
N MET A 250 3.98 0.06 -0.05
CA MET A 250 4.11 1.20 -0.96
C MET A 250 4.14 2.46 -0.13
N VAL A 251 5.21 3.24 -0.21
CA VAL A 251 5.32 4.59 0.35
C VAL A 251 5.36 5.56 -0.82
N SER A 252 4.18 5.84 -1.36
CA SER A 252 4.05 6.61 -2.60
C SER A 252 2.93 7.62 -2.60
N ILE A 253 3.19 8.76 -3.25
CA ILE A 253 2.29 9.90 -3.36
C ILE A 253 2.45 10.52 -4.75
N SER A 254 1.34 10.75 -5.46
CA SER A 254 1.41 11.35 -6.79
C SER A 254 1.98 12.77 -6.76
N GLY A 255 3.00 13.01 -7.59
CA GLY A 255 3.70 14.30 -7.64
C GLY A 255 4.83 14.45 -6.63
N MET A 256 5.04 13.48 -5.73
CA MET A 256 6.13 13.50 -4.75
C MET A 256 7.49 13.43 -5.43
N GLY A 257 8.40 14.28 -5.00
CA GLY A 257 9.83 14.19 -5.32
C GLY A 257 10.68 14.10 -4.07
N LEU A 258 12.00 14.22 -4.25
CA LEU A 258 12.95 14.21 -3.16
C LEU A 258 13.36 15.63 -2.74
N ILE A 259 13.64 16.52 -3.71
CA ILE A 259 13.95 17.93 -3.49
C ILE A 259 12.81 18.86 -3.88
N SER A 260 11.91 18.43 -4.76
CA SER A 260 10.72 19.18 -5.14
C SER A 260 9.60 18.25 -5.57
N ASP A 261 8.39 18.53 -5.11
CA ASP A 261 7.18 18.03 -5.74
C ASP A 261 7.06 18.54 -7.17
N TYR A 262 6.14 17.95 -7.94
CA TYR A 262 5.87 18.36 -9.31
C TYR A 262 5.58 19.87 -9.41
N THR A 263 6.25 20.52 -10.36
CA THR A 263 6.08 21.94 -10.68
C THR A 263 5.93 22.14 -12.19
N ASP A 264 5.03 23.05 -12.57
CA ASP A 264 4.85 23.44 -13.97
C ASP A 264 5.97 24.41 -14.47
N THR A 265 6.88 24.82 -13.59
CA THR A 265 7.91 25.82 -13.89
C THR A 265 9.27 25.42 -13.35
N VAL A 266 10.19 25.09 -14.26
CA VAL A 266 11.61 24.84 -13.96
C VAL A 266 12.18 25.96 -13.09
N GLY A 267 12.84 25.59 -11.99
CA GLY A 267 13.46 26.48 -11.02
C GLY A 267 12.50 27.07 -9.99
N VAL A 268 11.20 26.71 -10.01
CA VAL A 268 10.22 27.07 -8.96
C VAL A 268 9.87 25.82 -8.17
N LYS A 269 10.45 25.69 -6.97
CA LYS A 269 10.28 24.55 -6.07
C LYS A 269 8.89 24.53 -5.45
N GLU A 270 8.36 23.33 -5.28
CA GLU A 270 7.18 23.00 -4.48
C GLU A 270 7.58 21.93 -3.46
N ASP A 271 7.15 22.02 -2.20
CA ASP A 271 7.63 21.17 -1.10
C ASP A 271 6.52 20.81 -0.09
N TYR A 272 5.41 20.31 -0.61
CA TYR A 272 4.25 19.91 0.19
C TYR A 272 4.46 18.57 0.90
N LEU A 273 4.95 17.55 0.19
CA LEU A 273 5.09 16.17 0.68
C LEU A 273 6.32 15.50 0.05
N LEU A 274 7.51 15.89 0.48
CA LEU A 274 8.75 15.27 0.00
C LEU A 274 8.99 13.90 0.64
N ALA A 275 9.62 12.99 -0.10
CA ALA A 275 9.85 11.62 0.35
C ALA A 275 10.61 11.55 1.70
N GLY A 276 11.67 12.37 1.86
CA GLY A 276 12.45 12.44 3.10
C GLY A 276 11.65 12.93 4.31
N ASP A 277 10.62 13.77 4.10
CA ASP A 277 9.80 14.32 5.18
C ASP A 277 8.73 13.35 5.66
N ILE A 278 8.32 12.39 4.82
CA ILE A 278 7.22 11.46 5.15
C ILE A 278 7.70 10.04 5.48
N TYR A 279 8.92 9.67 5.08
CA TYR A 279 9.38 8.28 5.14
C TYR A 279 9.41 7.69 6.55
N ASP A 280 9.61 8.52 7.58
CA ASP A 280 9.69 8.08 8.97
C ASP A 280 8.34 7.76 9.62
N TYR A 281 7.23 8.01 8.93
CA TYR A 281 5.90 8.01 9.53
C TYR A 281 4.97 6.95 8.93
N ALA A 282 4.00 6.51 9.72
CA ALA A 282 2.99 5.54 9.27
C ALA A 282 2.09 6.13 8.17
N ASP A 283 1.73 7.41 8.28
CA ASP A 283 0.99 8.17 7.27
C ASP A 283 1.02 9.69 7.54
N ALA A 284 2.13 10.35 7.21
CA ALA A 284 2.29 11.79 7.46
C ALA A 284 1.20 12.63 6.77
N ASN A 285 0.82 12.28 5.53
CA ASN A 285 -0.22 13.00 4.80
C ASN A 285 -1.60 12.90 5.48
N PHE A 286 -1.97 11.73 6.01
CA PHE A 286 -3.23 11.57 6.75
C PHE A 286 -3.28 12.40 8.03
N GLU A 287 -2.20 12.37 8.81
CA GLU A 287 -2.13 13.00 10.13
C GLU A 287 -2.04 14.52 10.01
N GLN A 288 -1.18 15.05 9.13
CA GLN A 288 -1.04 16.49 8.89
C GLN A 288 -2.34 17.13 8.42
N ARG A 289 -3.07 16.49 7.50
CA ARG A 289 -4.38 16.98 7.03
C ARG A 289 -5.44 17.05 8.13
N ARG A 290 -5.25 16.31 9.24
CA ARG A 290 -6.14 16.30 10.40
C ARG A 290 -5.60 17.10 11.59
N GLY A 291 -4.41 17.70 11.45
CA GLY A 291 -3.74 18.42 12.53
C GLY A 291 -3.40 17.51 13.71
N ILE A 292 -3.11 16.23 13.45
CA ILE A 292 -2.67 15.27 14.47
C ILE A 292 -1.17 15.49 14.70
N GLU A 293 -0.80 15.72 15.96
CA GLU A 293 0.59 15.93 16.39
C GLU A 293 0.81 15.32 17.79
N PRO A 294 1.97 14.67 18.05
CA PRO A 294 3.04 14.38 17.08
C PRO A 294 2.58 13.35 16.03
N LEU A 295 3.18 13.41 14.83
CA LEU A 295 3.00 12.38 13.80
C LEU A 295 3.42 11.01 14.33
N THR A 296 2.72 9.96 13.90
CA THR A 296 2.96 8.58 14.33
C THR A 296 4.17 8.00 13.58
N PRO A 297 5.28 7.70 14.27
CA PRO A 297 6.43 7.08 13.62
C PRO A 297 6.06 5.69 13.08
N TRP A 298 6.62 5.32 11.94
CA TRP A 298 6.55 3.95 11.45
C TRP A 298 7.49 3.06 12.26
N ASP A 299 6.99 1.91 12.71
CA ASP A 299 7.84 0.88 13.28
C ASP A 299 8.47 0.08 12.14
N PHE A 300 9.73 0.39 11.84
CA PHE A 300 10.48 -0.31 10.80
C PHE A 300 10.79 -1.76 11.20
N GLY A 301 10.74 -2.11 12.48
CA GLY A 301 11.17 -3.42 12.96
C GLY A 301 12.63 -3.71 12.56
N GLY A 302 12.82 -4.59 11.57
CA GLY A 302 14.12 -4.89 10.94
C GLY A 302 14.31 -4.31 9.52
N GLY A 303 13.33 -3.58 9.00
CA GLY A 303 13.26 -3.15 7.61
C GLY A 303 12.68 -4.22 6.67
N SER A 304 12.48 -3.86 5.40
CA SER A 304 12.13 -4.83 4.35
C SER A 304 13.39 -5.46 3.75
N ASP A 305 13.32 -6.67 3.21
CA ASP A 305 14.48 -7.31 2.57
C ASP A 305 14.99 -6.53 1.35
N ILE A 306 14.05 -5.94 0.60
CA ILE A 306 14.33 -5.14 -0.59
C ILE A 306 13.63 -3.79 -0.47
N ILE A 307 14.36 -2.71 -0.75
CA ILE A 307 13.81 -1.36 -0.91
C ILE A 307 13.97 -0.93 -2.35
N VAL A 308 12.88 -0.56 -3.03
CA VAL A 308 12.91 -0.06 -4.40
C VAL A 308 12.54 1.42 -4.39
N ILE A 309 13.49 2.29 -4.75
CA ILE A 309 13.26 3.74 -4.83
C ILE A 309 13.01 4.10 -6.29
N ASN A 310 11.84 4.62 -6.63
CA ASN A 310 11.48 5.09 -7.96
C ASN A 310 11.04 6.56 -7.87
N LEU A 311 12.03 7.44 -7.70
CA LEU A 311 11.87 8.89 -7.52
C LEU A 311 12.83 9.64 -8.45
N GLY A 312 12.46 10.87 -8.81
CA GLY A 312 13.22 11.75 -9.71
C GLY A 312 12.40 12.32 -10.86
N THR A 313 11.25 11.73 -11.18
CA THR A 313 10.36 12.22 -12.26
C THR A 313 9.89 13.64 -11.97
N ASN A 314 9.41 13.87 -10.75
CA ASN A 314 8.89 15.18 -10.33
C ASN A 314 10.01 16.17 -10.04
N ASP A 315 11.13 15.71 -9.48
CA ASP A 315 12.32 16.53 -9.30
C ASP A 315 12.81 17.11 -10.64
N TYR A 316 12.77 16.32 -11.72
CA TYR A 316 13.17 16.82 -13.05
C TYR A 316 12.27 17.95 -13.56
N SER A 317 10.99 18.00 -13.17
CA SER A 317 10.11 19.14 -13.49
C SER A 317 10.61 20.46 -12.87
N TYR A 318 11.26 20.36 -11.71
CA TYR A 318 11.92 21.48 -11.02
C TYR A 318 13.32 21.75 -11.57
N THR A 319 14.20 20.74 -11.65
CA THR A 319 15.60 20.95 -12.04
C THR A 319 15.71 21.34 -13.51
N GLY A 320 14.88 20.76 -14.38
CA GLY A 320 15.11 20.74 -15.81
C GLY A 320 16.56 20.36 -16.13
N ARG A 321 17.18 21.09 -17.07
CA ARG A 321 18.59 20.93 -17.45
C ARG A 321 19.55 21.83 -16.65
N ASN A 322 19.11 22.39 -15.53
CA ASN A 322 19.99 23.22 -14.71
C ASN A 322 20.95 22.33 -13.91
N GLU A 323 22.22 22.31 -14.31
CA GLU A 323 23.25 21.47 -13.68
C GLU A 323 23.37 21.70 -12.17
N GLY A 324 23.19 22.93 -11.69
CA GLY A 324 23.24 23.23 -10.25
C GLY A 324 22.09 22.62 -9.45
N LEU A 325 20.89 22.56 -10.04
CA LEU A 325 19.73 21.91 -9.41
C LEU A 325 19.80 20.38 -9.54
N GLN A 326 20.39 19.86 -10.62
CA GLN A 326 20.66 18.43 -10.74
C GLN A 326 21.72 17.97 -9.72
N ASP A 327 22.73 18.79 -9.46
CA ASP A 327 23.73 18.56 -8.41
C ASP A 327 23.11 18.64 -7.00
N GLU A 328 22.12 19.51 -6.77
CA GLU A 328 21.30 19.48 -5.55
C GLU A 328 20.52 18.17 -5.41
N PHE A 329 19.88 17.70 -6.48
CA PHE A 329 19.18 16.41 -6.49
C PHE A 329 20.13 15.23 -6.19
N TYR A 330 21.31 15.20 -6.80
CA TYR A 330 22.33 14.18 -6.52
C TYR A 330 22.68 14.13 -5.01
N ARG A 331 22.95 15.27 -4.38
CA ARG A 331 23.28 15.32 -2.95
C ARG A 331 22.13 14.85 -2.08
N ALA A 332 20.91 15.31 -2.38
CA ALA A 332 19.73 14.88 -1.65
C ALA A 332 19.49 13.37 -1.79
N TYR A 333 19.75 12.81 -2.98
CA TYR A 333 19.61 11.36 -3.23
C TYR A 333 20.66 10.56 -2.46
N TYR A 334 21.92 11.03 -2.42
CA TYR A 334 22.97 10.44 -1.58
C TYR A 334 22.55 10.42 -0.10
N ASP A 335 22.07 11.56 0.41
CA ASP A 335 21.62 11.67 1.81
C ASP A 335 20.40 10.77 2.08
N PHE A 336 19.48 10.67 1.13
CA PHE A 336 18.30 9.83 1.25
C PHE A 336 18.64 8.34 1.24
N ILE A 337 19.60 7.89 0.43
CA ILE A 337 20.14 6.52 0.52
C ILE A 337 20.63 6.24 1.94
N GLY A 338 21.38 7.17 2.54
CA GLY A 338 21.82 7.07 3.93
C GLY A 338 20.68 7.00 4.93
N HIS A 339 19.64 7.80 4.74
CA HIS A 339 18.43 7.79 5.56
C HIS A 339 17.69 6.44 5.45
N ILE A 340 17.53 5.89 4.24
CA ILE A 340 16.95 4.55 4.04
C ILE A 340 17.80 3.48 4.73
N ARG A 341 19.12 3.51 4.56
CA ARG A 341 20.04 2.54 5.18
C ARG A 341 20.00 2.59 6.71
N GLU A 342 19.84 3.77 7.31
CA GLU A 342 19.70 3.90 8.78
C GLU A 342 18.47 3.15 9.29
N LYS A 343 17.34 3.24 8.56
CA LYS A 343 16.09 2.58 8.94
C LYS A 343 16.04 1.10 8.56
N ASN A 344 16.78 0.71 7.51
CA ASN A 344 16.78 -0.62 6.93
C ASN A 344 18.23 -1.12 6.74
N PRO A 345 18.89 -1.57 7.82
CA PRO A 345 20.34 -1.79 7.83
C PRO A 345 20.81 -2.93 6.92
N ASP A 346 19.97 -3.94 6.70
CA ASP A 346 20.35 -5.18 5.99
C ASP A 346 19.73 -5.30 4.57
N SER A 347 18.94 -4.30 4.15
CA SER A 347 18.19 -4.37 2.90
C SER A 347 19.04 -4.24 1.64
N GLU A 348 18.56 -4.83 0.57
CA GLU A 348 19.02 -4.53 -0.79
C GLU A 348 18.28 -3.30 -1.31
N ILE A 349 19.00 -2.19 -1.53
CA ILE A 349 18.42 -0.92 -1.96
C ILE A 349 18.60 -0.79 -3.48
N ILE A 350 17.50 -0.72 -4.22
CA ILE A 350 17.50 -0.63 -5.68
C ILE A 350 16.94 0.73 -6.07
N CYS A 351 17.82 1.63 -6.49
CA CYS A 351 17.48 2.96 -6.97
C CYS A 351 17.15 2.91 -8.47
N THR A 352 15.94 3.28 -8.81
CA THR A 352 15.35 3.11 -10.14
C THR A 352 14.85 4.42 -10.73
N MET A 353 14.87 4.49 -12.06
CA MET A 353 14.23 5.54 -12.86
C MET A 353 14.12 5.04 -14.31
N GLY A 354 13.16 5.53 -15.10
CA GLY A 354 13.18 5.29 -16.54
C GLY A 354 11.81 5.25 -17.20
N ILE A 355 10.78 4.76 -16.49
CA ILE A 355 9.46 4.46 -17.08
C ILE A 355 8.86 5.68 -17.79
N MET A 356 8.94 6.86 -17.17
CA MET A 356 8.47 8.14 -17.74
C MET A 356 9.60 9.10 -18.13
N GLY A 357 10.85 8.63 -18.15
CA GLY A 357 12.04 9.46 -18.35
C GLY A 357 13.18 9.01 -17.45
N ALA A 358 14.41 9.36 -17.82
CA ALA A 358 15.63 8.96 -17.14
C ALA A 358 16.64 10.11 -17.02
N GLU A 359 16.17 11.36 -17.09
CA GLU A 359 17.02 12.55 -17.21
C GLU A 359 17.88 12.80 -15.97
N LEU A 360 17.46 12.31 -14.81
CA LEU A 360 18.23 12.36 -13.56
C LEU A 360 18.88 11.01 -13.20
N PHE A 361 18.77 9.98 -14.05
CA PHE A 361 19.33 8.66 -13.73
C PHE A 361 20.85 8.70 -13.56
N GLY A 362 21.56 9.58 -14.29
CA GLY A 362 23.01 9.75 -14.11
C GLY A 362 23.37 10.29 -12.73
N GLN A 363 22.55 11.18 -12.14
CA GLN A 363 22.72 11.64 -10.77
C GLN A 363 22.42 10.54 -9.75
N ILE A 364 21.43 9.69 -10.02
CA ILE A 364 21.11 8.53 -9.18
C ILE A 364 22.27 7.53 -9.19
N GLU A 365 22.76 7.16 -10.38
CA GLU A 365 23.90 6.24 -10.55
C GLU A 365 25.16 6.77 -9.86
N GLN A 366 25.40 8.08 -9.94
CA GLN A 366 26.50 8.73 -9.22
C GLN A 366 26.29 8.67 -7.69
N ALA A 367 25.10 8.99 -7.18
CA ALA A 367 24.81 8.95 -5.75
C ALA A 367 24.98 7.54 -5.17
N VAL A 368 24.49 6.52 -5.88
CA VAL A 368 24.69 5.11 -5.51
C VAL A 368 26.18 4.76 -5.47
N GLY A 369 26.93 5.06 -6.54
CA GLY A 369 28.35 4.75 -6.61
C GLY A 369 29.17 5.42 -5.51
N ASP A 370 28.95 6.72 -5.28
CA ASP A 370 29.66 7.48 -4.26
C ASP A 370 29.29 7.00 -2.85
N TYR A 371 28.01 6.76 -2.55
CA TYR A 371 27.58 6.27 -1.24
C TYR A 371 28.14 4.87 -0.94
N SER A 372 28.08 3.95 -1.91
CA SER A 372 28.66 2.62 -1.80
C SER A 372 30.17 2.65 -1.55
N GLU A 373 30.92 3.52 -2.24
CA GLU A 373 32.36 3.67 -2.02
C GLU A 373 32.66 4.25 -0.64
N ASP A 374 32.00 5.34 -0.25
CA ASP A 374 32.22 6.04 1.01
C ASP A 374 31.91 5.16 2.24
N ASN A 375 30.92 4.28 2.14
CA ASN A 375 30.42 3.46 3.24
C ASN A 375 30.82 1.98 3.13
N SER A 376 31.48 1.57 2.04
CA SER A 376 31.76 0.16 1.73
C SER A 376 30.50 -0.72 1.75
N ASP A 377 29.40 -0.18 1.22
CA ASP A 377 28.09 -0.84 1.15
C ASP A 377 27.84 -1.38 -0.26
N GLU A 378 27.88 -2.71 -0.39
CA GLU A 378 27.71 -3.43 -1.66
C GLU A 378 26.23 -3.78 -1.97
N HIS A 379 25.29 -3.41 -1.08
CA HIS A 379 23.87 -3.75 -1.17
C HIS A 379 23.01 -2.59 -1.70
N ILE A 380 23.61 -1.73 -2.53
CA ILE A 380 22.96 -0.56 -3.13
C ILE A 380 23.21 -0.60 -4.63
N HIS A 381 22.12 -0.51 -5.38
CA HIS A 381 22.09 -0.80 -6.80
C HIS A 381 21.40 0.32 -7.57
N ALA A 382 21.87 0.58 -8.78
CA ALA A 382 21.19 1.46 -9.72
C ALA A 382 20.63 0.64 -10.89
N MET A 383 19.33 0.74 -11.15
CA MET A 383 18.68 0.05 -12.26
C MET A 383 17.83 1.02 -13.08
N LYS A 384 18.11 1.10 -14.38
CA LYS A 384 17.32 1.93 -15.29
C LYS A 384 16.19 1.11 -15.92
N PHE A 385 14.95 1.54 -15.72
CA PHE A 385 13.80 1.00 -16.43
C PHE A 385 13.82 1.37 -17.91
N ASP A 386 13.20 0.53 -18.72
CA ASP A 386 12.86 0.90 -20.09
C ASP A 386 11.81 2.03 -20.12
N TYR A 387 11.95 2.93 -21.09
CA TYR A 387 10.98 4.01 -21.30
C TYR A 387 9.67 3.44 -21.85
N GLN A 388 8.54 3.93 -21.35
CA GLN A 388 7.22 3.55 -21.83
C GLN A 388 7.08 3.75 -23.35
N SER A 389 6.44 2.82 -24.06
CA SER A 389 6.42 2.81 -25.51
C SER A 389 5.07 3.28 -26.08
N GLU A 390 5.08 3.91 -27.26
CA GLU A 390 3.84 4.24 -27.97
C GLU A 390 3.00 2.98 -28.30
N GLU A 391 3.64 1.80 -28.45
CA GLU A 391 2.96 0.53 -28.70
C GLU A 391 2.08 0.08 -27.52
N ASP A 392 2.49 0.40 -26.30
CA ASP A 392 1.75 0.07 -25.08
C ASP A 392 0.69 1.11 -24.73
N GLY A 393 0.68 2.22 -25.47
CA GLY A 393 -0.16 3.39 -25.20
C GLY A 393 0.28 4.15 -23.95
N TYR A 394 -0.54 5.12 -23.57
CA TYR A 394 -0.34 5.94 -22.40
C TYR A 394 -1.65 6.06 -21.62
N GLY A 395 -1.59 5.93 -20.31
CA GLY A 395 -2.68 6.20 -19.38
C GLY A 395 -2.91 7.70 -19.19
N ALA A 396 -3.70 8.07 -18.19
CA ALA A 396 -4.10 9.47 -17.97
C ALA A 396 -2.89 10.39 -17.79
N ASP A 397 -2.96 11.58 -18.37
CA ASP A 397 -1.86 12.56 -18.34
C ASP A 397 -0.48 11.98 -18.72
N TYR A 398 -0.45 11.03 -19.66
CA TYR A 398 0.76 10.34 -20.16
C TYR A 398 1.43 9.36 -19.18
N HIS A 399 0.74 8.92 -18.13
CA HIS A 399 1.25 7.91 -17.21
C HIS A 399 1.33 6.51 -17.84
N PRO A 400 2.04 5.56 -17.23
CA PRO A 400 2.19 4.21 -17.75
C PRO A 400 0.85 3.46 -17.76
N THR A 401 0.57 2.72 -18.83
CA THR A 401 -0.57 1.79 -18.86
C THR A 401 -0.29 0.55 -18.02
N VAL A 402 -1.31 -0.25 -17.72
CA VAL A 402 -1.12 -1.57 -17.11
C VAL A 402 -0.11 -2.44 -17.87
N ARG A 403 -0.12 -2.39 -19.21
CA ARG A 403 0.85 -3.14 -20.05
C ARG A 403 2.28 -2.68 -19.82
N THR A 404 2.51 -1.37 -19.72
CA THR A 404 3.83 -0.83 -19.38
C THR A 404 4.25 -1.25 -17.97
N HIS A 405 3.34 -1.23 -16.99
CA HIS A 405 3.62 -1.71 -15.63
C HIS A 405 4.01 -3.18 -15.58
N GLN A 406 3.38 -4.05 -16.38
CA GLN A 406 3.74 -5.46 -16.48
C GLN A 406 5.17 -5.65 -17.00
N LYS A 407 5.54 -4.94 -18.08
CA LYS A 407 6.93 -5.00 -18.60
C LYS A 407 7.95 -4.49 -17.60
N ALA A 408 7.64 -3.40 -16.90
CA ALA A 408 8.51 -2.88 -15.84
C ALA A 408 8.64 -3.88 -14.69
N ALA A 409 7.56 -4.57 -14.31
CA ALA A 409 7.60 -5.61 -13.29
C ALA A 409 8.46 -6.81 -13.70
N GLU A 410 8.33 -7.28 -14.95
CA GLU A 410 9.19 -8.33 -15.51
C GLU A 410 10.66 -7.94 -15.41
N GLN A 411 11.00 -6.72 -15.85
CA GLN A 411 12.36 -6.19 -15.81
C GLN A 411 12.91 -6.13 -14.37
N LEU A 412 12.13 -5.61 -13.42
CA LEU A 412 12.54 -5.49 -12.02
C LEU A 412 12.67 -6.86 -11.35
N THR A 413 11.74 -7.78 -11.62
CA THR A 413 11.77 -9.15 -11.10
C THR A 413 13.02 -9.89 -11.58
N GLU A 414 13.36 -9.79 -12.86
CA GLU A 414 14.58 -10.38 -13.41
C GLU A 414 15.83 -9.77 -12.79
N TYR A 415 15.84 -8.45 -12.58
CA TYR A 415 16.95 -7.76 -11.93
C TYR A 415 17.15 -8.24 -10.48
N ILE A 416 16.08 -8.28 -9.67
CA ILE A 416 16.13 -8.77 -8.28
C ILE A 416 16.65 -10.22 -8.23
N LYS A 417 16.15 -11.10 -9.11
CA LYS A 417 16.64 -12.49 -9.21
C LYS A 417 18.13 -12.56 -9.58
N SER A 418 18.61 -11.64 -10.42
CA SER A 418 20.02 -11.60 -10.83
C SER A 418 20.98 -11.21 -9.70
N LEU A 419 20.49 -10.51 -8.67
CA LEU A 419 21.25 -10.17 -7.47
C LEU A 419 21.43 -11.38 -6.53
N GLY A 420 20.69 -12.48 -6.74
CA GLY A 420 20.79 -13.67 -5.91
C GLY A 420 20.12 -13.56 -4.52
N ILE A 421 19.33 -12.50 -4.32
CA ILE A 421 18.58 -12.22 -3.09
C ILE A 421 17.50 -13.29 -2.88
N VAL A 422 16.82 -13.66 -3.96
CA VAL A 422 15.77 -14.68 -3.98
C VAL A 422 16.35 -15.96 -4.56
N GLN A 423 16.38 -17.04 -3.78
CA GLN A 423 16.73 -18.37 -4.29
C GLN A 423 15.67 -18.77 -5.33
N ASN A 424 16.09 -19.21 -6.52
CA ASN A 424 15.15 -19.70 -7.53
C ASN A 424 14.38 -20.91 -6.96
N SER A 425 13.12 -20.71 -6.58
CA SER A 425 12.15 -21.78 -6.40
C SER A 425 11.87 -22.37 -7.78
N HIS A 426 12.41 -23.57 -8.02
CA HIS A 426 12.25 -24.33 -9.26
C HIS A 426 10.90 -25.04 -9.34
#